data_AF-A0A1G8FKW2-F1
#
_entry.id   AF-A0A1G8FKW2-F1
#
_cell.length_a   1.000
_cell.length_b   1.000
_cell.length_c   1.000
_cell.angle_alpha   90.00
_cell.angle_beta   90.00
_cell.angle_gamma   90.00
#
_symmetry.space_group_name_H-M   'P 1'
#
loop_
_entity.id
_entity.type
_entity.pdbx_description
1 polymer ?
#
loop_
_entity_poly.entity_id
_entity_poly.type
_entity_poly.pdbx_seq_one_letter_code
_entity_poly.pdbx_strand_id
1 'polypeptide(L)'
;MSFELLSNADLEAITGMKRYSAQAAWFKENFRVDPVRRLDGSIVLSKATFELMMARRMGVPQRPLEDLPEERPLLRSQLAKLRPVSPDRKPKKS
;
A
#
# COMPACT_ATOMS: atom_id res chain seq x y z
N MET A 1 2.41 -1.70 15.32
CA MET A 1 1.51 -0.81 14.56
C MET A 1 0.35 -0.44 15.47
N SER A 2 0.20 0.84 15.82
CA SER A 2 -0.94 1.32 16.60
C SER A 2 -2.10 1.69 15.66
N PHE A 3 -3.29 1.16 15.94
CA PHE A 3 -4.52 1.50 15.20
C PHE A 3 -5.20 2.71 15.86
N GLU A 4 -4.53 3.86 15.82
CA GLU A 4 -5.11 5.10 16.33
C GLU A 4 -6.22 5.57 15.38
N LEU A 5 -7.46 5.48 15.84
CA LEU A 5 -8.62 5.99 15.13
C LEU A 5 -8.74 7.50 15.35
N LEU A 6 -9.09 8.23 14.29
CA LEU A 6 -9.42 9.64 14.40
C LEU A 6 -10.65 9.80 15.30
N SER A 7 -10.54 10.72 16.26
CA SER A 7 -11.69 11.12 17.07
C SER A 7 -12.63 12.02 16.27
N ASN A 8 -13.84 12.23 16.78
CA ASN A 8 -14.77 13.19 16.16
C ASN A 8 -14.18 14.61 16.13
N ALA A 9 -13.42 15.01 17.15
CA ALA A 9 -12.76 16.31 17.19
C ALA A 9 -11.69 16.43 16.09
N ASP A 10 -10.93 15.37 15.83
CA ASP A 10 -9.96 15.35 14.74
C ASP A 10 -10.66 15.45 13.38
N LEU A 11 -11.76 14.73 13.19
CA LEU A 11 -12.56 14.78 11.97
C LEU A 11 -13.16 16.18 11.74
N GLU A 12 -13.63 16.85 12.79
CA GLU A 12 -14.08 18.23 12.72
C GLU A 12 -12.93 19.18 12.35
N ALA A 13 -11.75 19.00 12.94
CA ALA A 13 -10.57 19.82 12.62
C ALA A 13 -10.09 19.63 11.16
N ILE A 14 -10.11 18.40 10.66
CA ILE A 14 -9.68 18.06 9.29
C ILE A 14 -10.68 18.57 8.25
N THR A 15 -11.97 18.34 8.49
CA THR A 15 -13.02 18.61 7.49
C THR A 15 -13.60 20.02 7.61
N GLY A 16 -13.50 20.65 8.78
CA GLY A 16 -14.22 21.87 9.14
C GLY A 16 -15.72 21.66 9.39
N MET A 17 -16.20 20.41 9.42
CA MET A 17 -17.63 20.08 9.42
C MET A 17 -18.03 19.34 10.71
N LYS A 18 -19.15 19.75 11.34
CA LYS A 18 -19.70 19.09 12.54
C LYS A 18 -20.61 17.91 12.23
N ARG A 19 -21.30 17.92 11.09
CA ARG A 19 -22.27 16.87 10.73
C ARG A 19 -21.55 15.69 10.08
N TYR A 20 -21.75 14.47 10.59
CA TYR A 20 -21.07 13.28 10.07
C TYR A 20 -21.33 13.01 8.58
N SER A 21 -22.56 13.27 8.10
CA SER A 21 -22.87 13.15 6.67
C SER A 21 -22.09 14.16 5.81
N ALA A 22 -21.88 15.37 6.31
CA ALA A 22 -21.09 16.39 5.63
C ALA A 22 -19.59 16.06 5.66
N GLN A 23 -19.08 15.53 6.77
CA GLN A 23 -17.71 15.00 6.85
C GLN A 23 -17.49 13.91 5.80
N ALA A 24 -18.42 12.97 5.65
CA ALA A 24 -18.27 11.89 4.68
C ALA A 24 -18.38 12.39 3.23
N ALA A 25 -19.26 13.36 2.96
CA ALA A 25 -19.31 14.03 1.65
C ALA A 25 -17.97 14.72 1.33
N TRP A 26 -17.36 15.37 2.32
CA TRP A 26 -16.04 15.99 2.17
C TRP A 26 -14.96 14.97 1.78
N PHE A 27 -14.94 13.77 2.39
CA PHE A 27 -14.01 12.71 1.98
C PHE A 27 -14.24 12.23 0.54
N LYS A 28 -15.50 12.13 0.12
CA LYS A 28 -15.86 11.78 -1.26
C LYS A 28 -15.40 12.83 -2.26
N GLU A 29 -15.54 14.11 -1.95
CA GLU A 29 -15.11 15.21 -2.81
C GLU A 29 -13.58 15.31 -2.89
N ASN A 30 -12.89 15.15 -1.76
CA ASN A 30 -11.45 15.39 -1.64
C ASN A 30 -10.58 14.18 -1.99
N PHE A 31 -11.06 12.96 -1.74
CA PHE A 31 -10.31 11.71 -1.98
C PHE A 31 -11.04 10.72 -2.87
N ARG A 32 -12.29 10.99 -3.25
CA ARG A 32 -13.14 10.03 -3.98
C ARG A 32 -13.33 8.71 -3.23
N VAL A 33 -13.36 8.80 -1.90
CA VAL A 33 -13.57 7.65 -0.98
C VAL A 33 -14.85 7.88 -0.20
N ASP A 34 -15.68 6.84 -0.05
CA ASP A 34 -16.78 6.81 0.91
C ASP A 34 -16.29 6.15 2.21
N PRO A 35 -16.11 6.90 3.29
CA PRO A 35 -15.55 6.35 4.52
C PRO A 35 -16.54 5.43 5.23
N VAL A 36 -16.02 4.36 5.85
CA VAL A 36 -16.81 3.44 6.69
C VAL A 36 -17.37 4.21 7.88
N ARG A 37 -18.63 3.92 8.24
CA ARG A 37 -19.33 4.57 9.35
C ARG A 37 -19.82 3.55 10.38
N ARG A 38 -19.89 3.98 11.64
CA ARG A 38 -20.53 3.21 12.71
C ARG A 38 -22.05 3.34 12.62
N LEU A 39 -22.75 2.60 13.47
CA LEU A 39 -24.21 2.67 13.59
C LEU A 39 -24.73 4.06 13.99
N ASP A 40 -23.92 4.85 14.72
CA ASP A 40 -24.25 6.24 15.09
C ASP A 40 -23.98 7.26 13.96
N GLY A 41 -23.44 6.81 12.83
CA GLY A 41 -23.11 7.63 11.67
C GLY A 41 -21.70 8.26 11.71
N SER A 42 -20.95 8.15 12.82
CA SER A 42 -19.58 8.64 12.92
C SER A 42 -18.63 7.86 12.00
N ILE A 43 -17.59 8.52 11.51
CA ILE A 43 -16.62 7.92 10.58
C ILE A 43 -15.60 7.07 11.36
N VAL A 44 -15.31 5.87 10.83
CA VAL A 44 -14.23 5.00 11.30
C VAL A 44 -13.05 5.13 10.33
N LEU A 45 -12.05 5.91 10.73
CA LEU A 45 -10.84 6.10 9.94
C LEU A 45 -9.62 6.18 10.86
N SER A 46 -8.55 5.46 10.52
CA SER A 46 -7.29 5.59 11.27
C SER A 46 -6.49 6.80 10.80
N LYS A 47 -5.73 7.38 11.72
CA LYS A 47 -4.83 8.51 11.42
C LYS A 47 -3.80 8.14 10.35
N ALA A 48 -3.21 6.95 10.44
CA ALA A 48 -2.28 6.44 9.44
C ALA A 48 -2.92 6.36 8.04
N THR A 49 -4.16 5.86 7.93
CA THR A 49 -4.85 5.82 6.63
C THR A 49 -5.13 7.22 6.09
N PHE A 50 -5.46 8.18 6.95
CA PHE A 50 -5.62 9.58 6.54
C PHE A 50 -4.32 10.19 6.01
N GLU A 51 -3.20 9.98 6.71
CA GLU A 51 -1.87 10.44 6.28
C GLU A 51 -1.47 9.82 4.93
N LEU A 52 -1.79 8.54 4.70
CA LEU A 52 -1.57 7.89 3.42
C LEU A 52 -2.40 8.52 2.29
N MET A 53 -3.66 8.86 2.55
CA MET A 53 -4.52 9.57 1.59
C MET A 53 -3.97 10.97 1.29
N MET A 54 -3.48 11.68 2.30
CA MET A 54 -2.81 12.98 2.16
C MET A 54 -1.58 12.89 1.28
N ALA A 55 -0.68 11.97 1.58
CA ALA A 55 0.57 11.84 0.85
C ALA A 55 0.33 11.48 -0.62
N ARG A 56 -0.63 10.60 -0.89
CA ARG A 56 -1.09 10.31 -2.26
C ARG A 56 -1.63 11.54 -2.98
N ARG A 57 -2.45 12.36 -2.31
CA ARG A 57 -3.00 13.60 -2.88
C ARG A 57 -1.90 14.62 -3.20
N MET A 58 -0.87 14.70 -2.37
CA MET A 58 0.29 15.58 -2.59
C MET A 58 1.30 15.03 -3.59
N GLY A 59 1.07 13.84 -4.17
CA GLY A 59 2.00 13.21 -5.11
C GLY A 59 3.29 12.73 -4.45
N VAL A 60 3.33 12.60 -3.12
CA VAL A 60 4.49 12.09 -2.40
C VAL A 60 4.52 10.58 -2.60
N PRO A 61 5.56 10.04 -3.26
CA PRO A 61 5.69 8.61 -3.45
C PRO A 61 5.78 7.95 -2.07
N GLN A 62 4.81 7.08 -1.78
CA GLN A 62 4.88 6.24 -0.60
C GLN A 62 5.97 5.20 -0.86
N ARG A 63 7.09 5.31 -0.14
CA ARG A 63 8.03 4.20 -0.04
C ARG A 63 7.25 3.05 0.62
N PRO A 64 7.16 1.86 -0.01
CA PRO A 64 6.62 0.70 0.68
C PRO A 64 7.38 0.53 2.00
N LEU A 65 6.68 0.22 3.09
CA LEU A 65 7.30 -0.17 4.36
C LEU A 65 7.86 -1.60 4.23
N GLU A 66 8.68 -1.83 3.21
CA GLU A 66 9.36 -3.07 2.91
C GLU A 66 10.81 -2.73 2.58
N ASP A 67 11.61 -2.59 3.63
CA ASP A 67 13.00 -3.07 3.60
C ASP A 67 12.97 -4.61 3.70
N LEU A 68 12.27 -5.28 2.77
CA LEU A 68 12.56 -6.66 2.48
C LEU A 68 13.60 -6.63 1.37
N PRO A 69 14.78 -7.25 1.53
CA PRO A 69 15.58 -7.57 0.38
C PRO A 69 14.74 -8.53 -0.46
N GLU A 70 14.03 -8.02 -1.46
CA GLU A 70 13.66 -8.81 -2.62
C GLU A 70 14.99 -9.28 -3.21
N GLU A 71 15.46 -10.45 -2.78
CA GLU A 71 16.35 -11.26 -3.58
C GLU A 71 15.58 -11.60 -4.86
N ARG A 72 15.60 -10.66 -5.80
CA ARG A 72 15.08 -10.87 -7.14
C ARG A 72 15.75 -12.13 -7.67
N PRO A 73 14.99 -13.17 -8.03
CA PRO A 73 15.59 -14.42 -8.48
C PRO A 73 16.52 -14.14 -9.65
N LEU A 74 17.75 -14.68 -9.55
CA LEU A 74 18.81 -14.49 -10.53
C LEU A 74 18.27 -14.72 -11.94
N LEU A 75 18.35 -13.70 -12.79
CA LEU A 75 17.88 -13.77 -14.18
C LEU A 75 18.57 -14.93 -14.91
N ARG A 76 17.84 -15.57 -15.82
CA ARG A 76 18.14 -16.81 -16.56
C ARG A 76 19.60 -16.97 -17.06
N SER A 77 20.31 -15.87 -17.30
CA SER A 77 21.73 -15.83 -17.68
C SER A 77 22.68 -16.34 -16.59
N GLN A 78 22.34 -16.16 -15.31
CA GLN A 78 23.10 -16.70 -14.18
C GLN A 78 22.76 -18.17 -13.91
N LEU A 79 21.52 -18.60 -14.19
CA LEU A 79 21.13 -20.01 -14.11
C LEU A 79 21.89 -20.90 -15.12
N ALA A 80 22.22 -20.34 -16.30
CA ALA A 80 22.99 -21.03 -17.33
C ALA A 80 24.45 -21.29 -16.93
N LYS A 81 25.04 -20.42 -16.08
CA LYS A 81 26.42 -20.56 -15.59
C LYS A 81 26.55 -21.59 -14.46
N LEU A 82 25.45 -21.94 -13.79
CA LEU A 82 25.41 -22.91 -12.70
C LEU A 82 25.09 -24.34 -13.17
N ARG A 83 24.79 -24.55 -14.45
CA ARG A 83 24.66 -25.90 -15.00
C ARG A 83 26.07 -26.50 -15.18
N PRO A 84 26.43 -27.60 -14.50
CA PRO A 84 27.66 -28.31 -14.84
C PRO A 84 27.50 -28.85 -16.26
N VAL A 85 28.45 -28.50 -17.14
CA VAL A 85 28.58 -29.12 -18.46
C VAL A 85 28.98 -30.57 -18.22
N SER A 86 28.03 -31.50 -18.29
CA SER A 86 28.35 -32.94 -18.33
C SER A 86 29.11 -33.22 -19.63
N PRO A 87 30.37 -33.70 -19.58
CA PRO A 87 31.08 -34.09 -20.77
C PRO A 87 30.87 -35.58 -20.96
N ASP A 88 29.87 -35.99 -21.75
CA ASP A 88 29.97 -37.30 -22.41
C ASP A 88 28.95 -37.48 -23.53
N ARG A 89 29.46 -37.36 -24.76
CA ARG A 89 29.02 -38.22 -25.88
C ARG A 89 30.23 -38.58 -26.71
N LYS A 90 30.78 -39.78 -26.47
CA LYS A 90 31.66 -40.44 -27.43
C LYS A 90 30.93 -40.66 -28.76
N PRO A 91 31.59 -40.44 -29.91
CA PRO A 91 30.98 -40.75 -31.20
C PRO A 91 30.95 -42.27 -31.41
N LYS A 92 29.79 -42.78 -31.82
CA LYS A 92 29.65 -44.11 -32.45
C LYS A 92 30.52 -44.13 -33.71
N LYS A 93 31.52 -45.01 -33.75
CA LYS A 93 32.21 -45.40 -34.99
C LYS A 93 31.44 -46.57 -35.64
N SER A 94 31.33 -46.47 -36.96
CA SER A 94 30.89 -47.50 -37.93
C SER A 94 31.57 -48.84 -37.72
#